data_AF-A0A8T6UFE8-F1
#
_entry.id   AF-A0A8T6UFE8-F1
#
_cell.length_a   1.000
_cell.length_b   1.000
_cell.length_c   1.000
_cell.angle_alpha   90.00
_cell.angle_beta   90.00
_cell.angle_gamma   90.00
#
_symmetry.space_group_name_H-M   'P 1'
#
loop_
_entity.id
_entity.type
_entity.pdbx_description
1 polymer ?
#
loop_
_entity_poly.entity_id
_entity_poly.type
_entity_poly.pdbx_seq_one_letter_code
_entity_poly.pdbx_strand_id
1 'polypeptide(L)'
;SHFPISVKVKEKTVVIENFTGERSPRIAKIMGDTKVTVKGEDVIVQGINIEDVSQTAANIQNATKIKKKDPRVFLDGIYVYERHEGMEE
;
A
#
# COMPACT_ATOMS: atom_id res chain seq x y z
N SER A 1 17.26 -1.47 5.24
CA SER A 1 16.65 -2.43 4.32
C SER A 1 17.52 -2.56 3.07
N HIS A 2 17.66 -3.76 2.49
CA HIS A 2 18.62 -4.02 1.40
C HIS A 2 18.03 -3.69 0.00
N PHE A 3 16.70 -3.62 -0.11
CA PHE A 3 15.98 -3.30 -1.34
C PHE A 3 15.02 -2.13 -1.09
N PRO A 4 15.28 -0.92 -1.63
CA PRO A 4 14.36 0.20 -1.48
C PRO A 4 13.07 -0.05 -2.27
N ILE A 5 11.93 -0.07 -1.57
CA ILE A 5 10.60 -0.25 -2.18
C ILE A 5 10.17 1.10 -2.76
N SER A 6 9.61 1.09 -3.98
CA SER A 6 9.04 2.29 -4.60
C SER A 6 7.55 2.12 -4.80
N VAL A 7 6.75 3.08 -4.33
CA VAL A 7 5.29 3.07 -4.48
C VAL A 7 4.87 4.22 -5.38
N LYS A 8 4.08 3.91 -6.42
CA LYS A 8 3.57 4.86 -7.39
C LYS A 8 2.06 4.70 -7.53
N VAL A 9 1.34 5.81 -7.63
CA VAL A 9 -0.09 5.80 -7.91
C VAL A 9 -0.30 6.04 -9.40
N LYS A 10 -1.02 5.14 -10.06
CA LYS A 10 -1.43 5.25 -11.46
C LYS A 10 -2.94 5.14 -11.54
N GLU A 11 -3.60 6.26 -11.80
CA GLU A 11 -5.06 6.36 -11.95
C GLU A 11 -5.81 5.68 -10.79
N LYS A 12 -6.34 4.47 -11.01
CA LYS A 12 -7.09 3.67 -10.01
C LYS A 12 -6.30 2.47 -9.47
N THR A 13 -4.98 2.50 -9.58
CA THR A 13 -4.10 1.42 -9.12
C THR A 13 -2.86 1.96 -8.43
N VAL A 14 -2.40 1.24 -7.40
CA VAL A 14 -1.13 1.47 -6.74
C VAL A 14 -0.13 0.43 -7.26
N VAL A 15 0.97 0.90 -7.80
CA VAL A 15 2.06 0.10 -8.35
C VAL A 15 3.22 0.10 -7.37
N ILE A 16 3.63 -1.09 -6.93
CA ILE A 16 4.69 -1.30 -5.95
C ILE A 16 5.84 -1.98 -6.69
N GLU A 17 6.96 -1.29 -6.79
CA GLU A 17 8.16 -1.71 -7.48
C GLU A 17 9.25 -2.14 -6.48
N ASN A 18 10.09 -3.08 -6.89
CA ASN A 18 11.26 -3.54 -6.14
C ASN A 18 10.96 -4.18 -4.77
N PHE A 19 9.78 -4.77 -4.60
CA PHE A 19 9.40 -5.47 -3.36
C PHE A 19 10.29 -6.71 -3.15
N THR A 20 11.11 -6.72 -2.09
CA THR A 20 12.07 -7.81 -1.79
C THR A 20 13.00 -8.15 -2.98
N GLY A 21 13.29 -7.19 -3.87
CA GLY A 21 14.10 -7.42 -5.07
C GLY A 21 13.38 -8.10 -6.24
N GLU A 22 12.04 -8.14 -6.23
CA GLU A 22 11.24 -8.63 -7.37
C GLU A 22 11.38 -7.70 -8.59
N ARG A 23 11.58 -8.29 -9.77
CA ARG A 23 11.58 -7.54 -11.05
C ARG A 23 10.19 -7.14 -11.52
N SER A 24 9.18 -7.95 -11.18
CA SER A 24 7.79 -7.66 -11.56
C SER A 24 7.17 -6.71 -10.54
N PRO A 25 6.58 -5.59 -10.97
CA PRO A 25 5.82 -4.74 -10.06
C PRO A 25 4.58 -5.50 -9.54
N ARG A 26 4.19 -5.20 -8.31
CA ARG A 26 2.90 -5.62 -7.74
C ARG A 26 1.88 -4.52 -7.91
N ILE A 27 0.63 -4.89 -8.14
CA ILE A 27 -0.46 -3.94 -8.41
C ILE A 27 -1.56 -4.16 -7.38
N ALA A 28 -1.98 -3.08 -6.72
CA ALA A 28 -3.14 -3.04 -5.85
C ALA A 28 -4.21 -2.13 -6.46
N LYS A 29 -5.48 -2.55 -6.39
CA LYS A 29 -6.61 -1.79 -6.93
C LYS A 29 -7.13 -0.79 -5.89
N ILE A 30 -7.38 0.43 -6.33
CA ILE A 30 -8.06 1.48 -5.57
C ILE A 30 -9.57 1.31 -5.75
N MET A 31 -10.31 1.34 -4.65
CA MET A 31 -11.76 1.12 -4.62
C MET A 31 -12.52 2.44 -4.47
N GLY A 32 -13.67 2.54 -5.15
CA GLY A 32 -14.51 3.73 -5.14
C GLY A 32 -13.77 5.01 -5.55
N ASP A 33 -14.14 6.11 -4.91
CA ASP A 33 -13.54 7.44 -5.07
C ASP A 33 -12.57 7.75 -3.93
N THR A 34 -11.61 6.85 -3.71
CA THR A 34 -10.54 7.05 -2.74
C THR A 34 -9.31 7.68 -3.38
N LYS A 35 -8.75 8.66 -2.67
CA LYS A 35 -7.50 9.34 -3.02
C LYS A 35 -6.35 8.66 -2.30
N VAL A 36 -5.36 8.22 -3.07
CA VAL A 36 -4.11 7.67 -2.53
C VAL A 36 -2.99 8.65 -2.80
N THR A 37 -2.29 9.07 -1.76
CA THR A 37 -1.13 9.98 -1.83
C THR A 37 0.07 9.29 -1.23
N VAL A 38 1.23 9.37 -1.91
CA VAL A 38 2.49 8.83 -1.40
C VAL A 38 3.34 9.99 -0.92
N LYS A 39 3.65 10.03 0.38
CA LYS A 39 4.50 11.05 1.02
C LYS A 39 5.73 10.35 1.61
N GLY A 40 6.83 10.33 0.85
CA GLY A 40 8.06 9.66 1.29
C GLY A 40 7.84 8.15 1.49
N GLU A 41 7.90 7.70 2.74
CA GLU A 41 7.66 6.30 3.12
C GLU A 41 6.19 6.02 3.46
N ASP A 42 5.36 7.07 3.59
CA ASP A 42 3.96 6.96 3.98
C ASP A 42 3.02 6.90 2.77
N VAL A 43 2.03 6.01 2.86
CA VAL A 43 0.94 5.89 1.89
C VAL A 43 -0.36 6.29 2.58
N ILE A 44 -0.87 7.46 2.21
CA ILE A 44 -2.07 8.05 2.80
C ILE A 44 -3.26 7.70 1.90
N VAL A 45 -4.25 7.01 2.46
CA VAL A 45 -5.51 6.67 1.78
C VAL A 45 -6.63 7.48 2.42
N GLN A 46 -7.26 8.35 1.63
CA GLN A 46 -8.34 9.24 2.06
C GLN A 46 -9.57 9.03 1.19
N GLY A 47 -10.76 9.22 1.76
CA GLY A 47 -12.01 9.12 1.01
C GLY A 47 -13.22 9.39 1.89
N ILE A 48 -14.36 9.60 1.24
CA ILE A 48 -15.64 9.85 1.90
C ILE A 48 -16.23 8.54 2.46
N ASN A 49 -16.08 7.44 1.72
CA ASN A 49 -16.58 6.13 2.12
C ASN A 49 -15.50 5.32 2.85
N ILE A 50 -15.76 5.01 4.13
CA ILE A 50 -14.87 4.21 4.98
C ILE A 50 -14.63 2.79 4.44
N GLU A 51 -15.62 2.17 3.79
CA GLU A 51 -15.49 0.82 3.25
C GLU A 51 -14.51 0.81 2.08
N ASP A 52 -14.61 1.78 1.18
CA ASP A 52 -13.71 1.93 0.04
C ASP A 52 -12.28 2.24 0.48
N VAL A 53 -12.12 3.11 1.49
CA VAL A 53 -10.81 3.43 2.10
C VAL A 53 -10.20 2.17 2.71
N SER A 54 -10.96 1.48 3.54
CA SER A 54 -10.51 0.28 4.24
C SER A 54 -10.16 -0.84 3.27
N GLN A 55 -10.97 -1.04 2.24
CA GLN A 55 -10.72 -2.05 1.20
C GLN A 55 -9.47 -1.71 0.38
N THR A 56 -9.27 -0.44 0.05
CA THR A 56 -8.08 0.01 -0.67
C THR A 56 -6.81 -0.21 0.15
N ALA A 57 -6.82 0.16 1.43
CA ALA A 57 -5.72 -0.09 2.35
C ALA A 57 -5.42 -1.61 2.48
N ALA A 58 -6.46 -2.43 2.63
CA ALA A 58 -6.32 -3.88 2.69
C ALA A 58 -5.74 -4.47 1.40
N ASN A 59 -6.12 -3.96 0.23
CA ASN A 59 -5.57 -4.41 -1.06
C ASN A 59 -4.06 -4.15 -1.14
N ILE A 60 -3.60 -2.97 -0.70
CA ILE A 60 -2.18 -2.60 -0.71
C ILE A 60 -1.39 -3.51 0.23
N GLN A 61 -1.87 -3.70 1.46
CA GLN A 61 -1.21 -4.58 2.43
C GLN A 61 -1.15 -6.03 1.92
N ASN A 62 -2.27 -6.57 1.41
CA ASN A 62 -2.33 -7.91 0.85
C ASN A 62 -1.43 -8.09 -0.38
N ALA A 63 -1.29 -7.06 -1.21
CA ALA A 63 -0.38 -7.08 -2.35
C ALA A 63 1.08 -7.25 -1.90
N THR A 64 1.47 -6.72 -0.73
CA THR A 64 2.82 -6.88 -0.17
C THR A 64 2.99 -8.06 0.79
N LYS A 65 1.96 -8.90 0.97
CA LYS A 65 2.07 -10.05 1.87
C LYS A 65 3.04 -11.09 1.33
N ILE A 66 4.04 -11.44 2.13
CA ILE A 66 5.00 -12.50 1.84
C ILE A 66 4.34 -13.87 2.08
N LYS A 67 4.31 -14.74 1.06
CA LYS A 67 3.66 -16.07 1.13
C LYS A 67 4.63 -17.25 1.29
N LYS A 68 5.85 -17.14 0.76
CA LYS A 68 6.80 -18.26 0.62
C LYS A 68 8.04 -18.19 1.53
N LYS A 69 8.09 -17.20 2.42
CA LYS A 69 9.17 -17.03 3.40
C LYS A 69 8.57 -16.88 4.80
N ASP A 70 9.40 -17.08 5.82
CA ASP A 70 8.98 -16.89 7.21
C ASP A 70 8.73 -15.39 7.50
N PRO A 71 7.49 -14.98 7.81
CA PRO A 71 7.15 -13.58 8.09
C PRO A 71 7.79 -13.06 9.38
N ARG A 72 8.34 -13.91 10.26
CA ARG A 72 9.03 -13.48 11.49
C ARG A 72 10.44 -12.98 11.22
N VAL A 73 11.03 -13.42 10.11
CA VAL A 73 12.39 -13.03 9.69
C VAL A 73 12.32 -11.97 8.59
N PHE A 74 11.37 -12.10 7.67
CA PHE A 74 11.17 -11.16 6.58
C PHE A 74 9.95 -10.28 6.88
N LEU A 75 10.22 -9.07 7.39
CA LEU A 75 9.22 -8.08 7.79
C LEU A 75 8.97 -7.01 6.70
N ASP A 76 9.45 -7.24 5.47
CA ASP A 76 9.21 -6.33 4.35
C ASP A 76 7.71 -6.35 3.98
N GLY A 77 7.06 -5.19 4.01
CA GLY A 77 5.64 -5.04 3.73
C GLY A 77 5.18 -3.61 3.87
N ILE A 78 4.00 -3.32 3.33
CA ILE A 78 3.28 -2.07 3.59
C ILE A 78 2.17 -2.40 4.58
N TYR A 79 2.20 -1.75 5.74
CA TYR A 79 1.29 -2.04 6.85
C TYR A 79 0.44 -0.82 7.19
N VAL A 80 -0.82 -1.07 7.55
CA VAL A 80 -1.68 -0.04 8.14
C VAL A 80 -1.20 0.17 9.58
N TYR A 81 -0.56 1.31 9.85
CA TYR A 81 -0.06 1.64 11.18
C TYR A 81 -0.96 2.63 11.94
N GLU A 82 -1.77 3.40 11.22
CA GLU A 82 -2.62 4.45 11.81
C GLU A 82 -3.96 4.55 11.09
N ARG A 83 -4.99 5.01 11.82
CA ARG A 83 -6.33 5.31 11.30
C ARG A 83 -6.82 6.59 11.98
N HIS A 84 -7.22 7.56 11.18
CA HIS A 84 -7.80 8.82 11.64
C HIS A 84 -9.14 9.07 10.98
N GLU A 85 -9.98 9.84 11.68
CA GLU A 85 -11.22 10.38 11.14
C GLU A 85 -11.02 11.84 10.74
N GLY A 86 -11.46 12.21 9.54
CA GLY A 86 -11.26 13.54 8.97
C GLY A 86 -10.23 13.57 7.84
N MET A 87 -10.26 14.62 7.03
CA MET A 87 -9.25 14.85 5.99
C MET A 87 -8.19 15.79 6.55
N GLU A 88 -6.94 15.33 6.60
CA GLU A 88 -5.80 16.23 6.80
C GLU A 88 -5.62 17.08 5.53
N GLU A 89 -5.64 18.40 5.69
CA GLU A 89 -5.35 19.41 4.65
C GLU A 89 -3.85 19.45 4.29
#